data_AF-A0AAD7WDD6-F1
#
_entry.id   AF-A0AAD7WDD6-F1
#
_cell.length_a   1.000
_cell.length_b   1.000
_cell.length_c   1.000
_cell.angle_alpha   90.00
_cell.angle_beta   90.00
_cell.angle_gamma   90.00
#
_symmetry.space_group_name_H-M   'P 1'
#
loop_
_entity.id
_entity.type
_entity.pdbx_description
1 polymer ?
#
loop_
_entity_poly.entity_id
_entity_poly.type
_entity_poly.pdbx_seq_one_letter_code
_entity_poly.pdbx_strand_id
1 'polypeptide(L)'
;MPRSYKRRTNWGSTPLEEMERAAIDVKGGKSIRSVAKDRNIDRSTLRRYIKKKEVKEVKTVGYSGTVEAKRVFTEEVEKELADHIKKLADQFHGLTPNKCCELAFELAE
;
A
#
# COMPACT_ATOMS: atom_id res chain seq x y z
N MET A 1 6.79 -23.65 3.15
CA MET A 1 6.52 -22.34 2.49
C MET A 1 7.49 -22.17 1.32
N PRO A 2 7.07 -21.66 0.16
CA PRO A 2 8.00 -21.26 -0.90
C PRO A 2 9.04 -20.28 -0.33
N ARG A 3 10.33 -20.48 -0.62
CA ARG A 3 11.41 -19.61 -0.13
C ARG A 3 11.24 -18.16 -0.57
N SER A 4 10.53 -17.92 -1.67
CA SER A 4 10.08 -16.61 -2.14
C SER A 4 8.57 -16.61 -2.38
N TYR A 5 7.81 -15.80 -1.64
CA TYR A 5 6.39 -15.59 -1.88
C TYR A 5 6.18 -14.66 -3.08
N LYS A 6 5.43 -15.12 -4.10
CA LYS A 6 4.96 -14.27 -5.20
C LYS A 6 3.54 -13.82 -4.90
N ARG A 7 3.30 -12.51 -4.90
CA ARG A 7 1.97 -11.93 -4.66
C ARG A 7 1.01 -12.40 -5.75
N ARG A 8 -0.16 -12.91 -5.35
CA ARG A 8 -1.19 -13.42 -6.28
C ARG A 8 -2.15 -12.33 -6.78
N THR A 9 -2.26 -11.22 -6.06
CA THR A 9 -3.18 -10.12 -6.37
C THR A 9 -2.43 -8.87 -6.82
N ASN A 10 -2.98 -8.16 -7.81
CA ASN A 10 -2.51 -6.85 -8.28
C ASN A 10 -3.19 -5.68 -7.52
N TRP A 11 -3.82 -5.96 -6.38
CA TRP A 11 -4.61 -4.98 -5.65
C TRP A 11 -3.74 -3.83 -5.14
N GLY A 12 -4.18 -2.60 -5.41
CA GLY A 12 -3.46 -1.40 -4.99
C GLY A 12 -2.12 -1.19 -5.70
N SER A 13 -1.85 -1.90 -6.80
CA SER A 13 -0.65 -1.73 -7.61
C SER A 13 -0.82 -0.69 -8.73
N THR A 14 -2.04 -0.25 -9.02
CA THR A 14 -2.31 0.76 -10.04
C THR A 14 -1.79 2.13 -9.57
N PRO A 15 -0.96 2.82 -10.37
CA PRO A 15 -0.47 4.16 -10.04
C PRO A 15 -1.60 5.20 -10.05
N LEU A 16 -1.38 6.30 -9.34
CA LEU A 16 -2.37 7.38 -9.20
C LEU A 16 -2.81 7.95 -10.55
N GLU A 17 -1.86 8.21 -11.44
CA GLU A 17 -2.12 8.78 -12.77
C GLU A 17 -3.04 7.89 -13.63
N GLU A 18 -2.86 6.57 -13.56
CA GLU A 18 -3.74 5.63 -14.28
C GLU A 18 -5.15 5.58 -13.67
N MET A 19 -5.25 5.64 -12.35
CA MET A 19 -6.54 5.73 -11.64
C MET A 19 -7.28 7.03 -11.98
N GLU A 20 -6.57 8.14 -12.12
CA GLU A 20 -7.14 9.43 -12.50
C GLU A 20 -7.69 9.41 -13.92
N ARG A 21 -6.89 8.93 -14.87
CA ARG A 21 -7.33 8.77 -16.26
C ARG A 21 -8.54 7.84 -16.36
N ALA A 22 -8.56 6.74 -15.60
CA ALA A 22 -9.71 5.85 -15.51
C ALA A 22 -10.95 6.55 -14.93
N ALA A 23 -10.79 7.37 -13.90
CA ALA A 23 -11.89 8.13 -13.31
C ALA A 23 -12.45 9.19 -14.27
N ILE A 24 -11.60 9.85 -15.07
CA ILE A 24 -12.03 10.81 -16.11
C ILE A 24 -12.86 10.10 -17.17
N ASP A 25 -12.41 8.94 -17.65
CA ASP A 25 -13.15 8.12 -18.62
C ASP A 25 -14.55 7.73 -18.13
N VAL A 26 -14.67 7.35 -16.85
CA VAL A 26 -15.96 7.02 -16.24
C VAL A 26 -16.84 8.28 -16.11
N LYS A 27 -16.27 9.41 -15.69
CA LYS A 27 -17.01 10.69 -15.64
C LYS A 27 -17.46 11.17 -17.02
N GLY A 28 -16.72 10.81 -18.08
CA GLY A 28 -17.10 11.04 -19.47
C GLY A 28 -18.22 10.13 -20.00
N GLY A 29 -18.84 9.31 -19.13
CA GLY A 29 -20.02 8.50 -19.46
C GLY A 29 -19.73 7.04 -19.80
N LYS A 30 -18.46 6.59 -19.80
CA LYS A 30 -18.14 5.16 -19.96
C LYS A 30 -18.51 4.39 -18.72
N SER A 31 -18.93 3.13 -18.89
CA SER A 31 -19.27 2.28 -17.74
C SER A 31 -18.02 1.96 -16.91
N ILE A 32 -18.17 1.90 -15.58
CA ILE A 32 -17.07 1.48 -14.68
C ILE A 32 -16.51 0.11 -15.08
N ARG A 33 -17.38 -0.79 -15.56
CA ARG A 33 -16.99 -2.16 -15.92
C ARG A 33 -16.14 -2.22 -17.19
N SER A 34 -16.47 -1.43 -18.21
CA SER A 34 -15.69 -1.36 -19.44
C SER A 34 -14.31 -0.75 -19.16
N VAL A 35 -14.27 0.41 -18.51
CA VAL A 35 -13.01 1.09 -18.18
C VAL A 35 -12.10 0.23 -17.30
N ALA A 36 -12.67 -0.47 -16.31
CA ALA A 36 -11.92 -1.41 -15.47
C ALA A 36 -11.29 -2.55 -16.29
N LYS A 37 -12.03 -3.11 -17.25
CA LYS A 37 -11.51 -4.16 -18.14
C LYS A 37 -10.42 -3.62 -19.07
N ASP A 38 -10.65 -2.48 -19.70
CA ASP A 38 -9.75 -1.88 -20.69
C ASP A 38 -8.41 -1.48 -20.08
N ARG A 39 -8.43 -0.97 -18.84
CA ARG A 39 -7.23 -0.53 -18.10
C ARG A 39 -6.66 -1.58 -17.16
N ASN A 40 -7.23 -2.79 -17.16
CA ASN A 40 -6.85 -3.89 -16.27
C ASN A 40 -6.83 -3.51 -14.77
N ILE A 41 -7.81 -2.69 -14.35
CA ILE A 41 -8.00 -2.25 -12.97
C ILE A 41 -9.18 -3.04 -12.39
N ASP A 42 -9.06 -3.47 -11.14
CA ASP A 42 -10.20 -4.09 -10.47
C ASP A 42 -11.39 -3.11 -10.34
N ARG A 43 -12.59 -3.58 -10.69
CA ARG A 43 -13.83 -2.78 -10.70
C ARG A 43 -14.13 -2.16 -9.32
N SER A 44 -13.92 -2.92 -8.25
CA SER A 44 -14.22 -2.46 -6.89
C SER A 44 -13.24 -1.37 -6.46
N THR A 45 -11.97 -1.50 -6.87
CA THR A 45 -10.92 -0.52 -6.63
C THR A 45 -11.21 0.80 -7.34
N LEU A 46 -11.56 0.75 -8.64
CA LEU A 46 -11.93 1.95 -9.42
C LEU A 46 -13.16 2.65 -8.82
N ARG A 47 -14.20 1.89 -8.49
CA ARG A 47 -15.41 2.43 -7.84
C ARG A 47 -15.09 3.10 -6.50
N ARG A 48 -14.30 2.44 -5.65
CA ARG A 48 -13.89 2.99 -4.34
C ARG A 48 -13.12 4.30 -4.51
N TYR A 49 -12.22 4.36 -5.48
CA TYR A 49 -11.45 5.57 -5.78
C TYR A 49 -12.34 6.73 -6.21
N ILE A 50 -13.28 6.51 -7.14
CA ILE A 50 -14.21 7.55 -7.60
C ILE A 50 -15.03 8.10 -6.44
N LYS A 51 -15.63 7.22 -5.63
CA LYS A 51 -16.41 7.64 -4.45
C LYS A 51 -15.57 8.41 -3.44
N LYS A 52 -14.30 8.01 -3.23
CA LYS A 52 -13.39 8.74 -2.32
C LYS A 52 -13.05 10.12 -2.87
N LYS A 53 -12.80 10.23 -4.18
CA LYS A 53 -12.48 11.48 -4.89
C LYS A 53 -13.61 12.51 -4.87
N GLU A 54 -14.86 12.06 -4.78
CA GLU A 54 -16.02 12.95 -4.61
C GLU A 54 -16.07 13.61 -3.21
N VAL A 55 -15.55 12.93 -2.19
CA VAL A 55 -15.60 13.41 -0.80
C VAL A 55 -14.35 14.20 -0.44
N LYS A 56 -13.17 13.74 -0.87
CA LYS A 56 -11.87 14.36 -0.57
C LYS A 56 -10.90 14.18 -1.72
N GLU A 57 -9.94 15.09 -1.84
CA GLU A 57 -8.80 14.92 -2.72
C GLU A 57 -8.02 13.65 -2.36
N VAL A 58 -7.75 12.81 -3.37
CA VAL A 58 -7.06 11.53 -3.19
C VAL A 58 -5.60 11.69 -3.59
N LYS A 59 -4.72 11.88 -2.60
CA LYS A 59 -3.28 12.06 -2.82
C LYS A 59 -2.55 10.75 -3.11
N THR A 60 -3.07 9.62 -2.63
CA THR A 60 -2.40 8.31 -2.76
C THR A 60 -3.39 7.17 -3.02
N VAL A 61 -2.91 6.09 -3.66
CA VAL A 61 -3.70 4.93 -4.10
C VAL A 61 -3.26 3.66 -3.38
N GLY A 62 -4.16 2.68 -3.29
CA GLY A 62 -3.85 1.39 -2.71
C GLY A 62 -3.83 1.46 -1.18
N TYR A 63 -2.79 0.87 -0.60
CA TYR A 63 -2.63 0.78 0.85
C TYR A 63 -1.86 1.95 1.47
N SER A 64 -1.16 2.77 0.67
CA SER A 64 -0.34 3.88 1.16
C SER A 64 -1.14 4.85 2.04
N GLY A 65 -2.35 5.24 1.63
CA GLY A 65 -3.18 6.13 2.43
C GLY A 65 -3.66 5.53 3.76
N THR A 66 -3.66 4.20 3.90
CA THR A 66 -3.94 3.53 5.17
C THR A 66 -2.69 3.46 6.05
N VAL A 67 -1.52 3.28 5.44
CA VAL A 67 -0.22 3.34 6.14
C VAL A 67 0.01 4.74 6.70
N GLU A 68 -0.19 5.78 5.88
CA GLU A 68 -0.05 7.19 6.29
C GLU A 68 -0.96 7.53 7.48
N ALA A 69 -2.23 7.10 7.44
CA ALA A 69 -3.19 7.40 8.50
C ALA A 69 -2.91 6.66 9.82
N LYS A 70 -2.11 5.59 9.80
CA LYS A 70 -1.75 4.77 10.97
C LYS A 70 -0.27 4.85 11.31
N ARG A 71 0.42 5.86 10.76
CA ARG A 71 1.85 6.04 10.96
C ARG A 71 2.14 6.37 12.42
N VAL A 72 3.04 5.61 13.04
CA VAL A 72 3.48 5.81 14.43
C VAL A 72 4.86 6.45 14.47
N PHE A 73 5.81 5.95 13.67
CA PHE A 73 7.17 6.48 13.58
C PHE A 73 7.33 7.49 12.46
N THR A 74 8.29 8.42 12.63
CA THR A 74 8.77 9.28 11.53
C THR A 74 9.51 8.46 10.48
N GLU A 75 9.70 9.02 9.28
CA GLU A 75 10.41 8.33 8.18
C GLU A 75 11.83 7.92 8.55
N GLU A 76 12.49 8.73 9.35
CA GLU A 76 13.87 8.54 9.78
C GLU A 76 13.95 7.37 10.76
N VAL A 77 13.13 7.40 11.82
CA VAL A 77 13.08 6.34 12.84
C VAL A 77 12.65 5.01 12.22
N GLU A 78 11.68 5.01 11.31
CA GLU A 78 11.22 3.80 10.63
C GLU A 78 12.32 3.16 9.77
N LYS A 79 13.17 3.97 9.13
CA LYS A 79 14.34 3.48 8.38
C LYS A 79 15.41 2.92 9.30
N GLU A 80 15.72 3.62 10.39
CA GLU A 80 16.70 3.15 11.38
C GLU A 80 16.30 1.81 12.00
N LEU A 81 15.03 1.68 12.40
CA LEU A 81 14.46 0.42 12.90
C LEU A 81 14.54 -0.69 11.85
N ALA A 82 14.17 -0.41 10.60
CA ALA A 82 14.20 -1.41 9.53
C ALA A 82 15.63 -1.92 9.25
N ASP A 83 16.62 -1.03 9.25
CA ASP A 83 18.01 -1.41 9.01
C ASP A 83 18.61 -2.14 10.21
N HIS A 84 18.20 -1.79 11.43
CA HIS A 84 18.56 -2.53 12.64
C HIS A 84 18.01 -3.97 12.60
N ILE A 85 16.72 -4.14 12.29
CA ILE A 85 16.07 -5.46 12.17
C ILE A 85 16.76 -6.33 11.11
N LYS A 86 17.13 -5.76 9.94
CA LYS A 86 17.85 -6.50 8.90
C LYS A 86 19.22 -6.99 9.38
N LYS A 87 20.00 -6.12 10.02
CA LYS A 87 21.32 -6.49 10.57
C LYS A 87 21.21 -7.63 11.59
N LEU A 88 20.22 -7.57 12.49
CA LEU A 88 19.98 -8.63 13.45
C LEU A 88 19.50 -9.92 12.76
N ALA A 89 18.60 -9.82 11.78
CA ALA A 89 18.13 -10.97 11.03
C ALA A 89 19.29 -11.68 10.28
N ASP A 90 20.24 -10.93 9.74
CA ASP A 90 21.42 -11.49 9.09
C ASP A 90 22.35 -12.20 10.09
N GLN A 91 22.51 -11.65 11.30
CA GLN A 91 23.33 -12.25 12.37
C GLN A 91 22.70 -13.50 12.99
N PHE A 92 21.38 -13.50 13.18
CA PHE A 92 20.65 -14.57 13.90
C PHE A 92 19.92 -15.56 12.96
N HIS A 93 20.20 -15.51 11.66
CA HIS A 93 19.53 -16.34 10.62
C HIS A 93 18.00 -16.17 10.59
N GLY A 94 17.54 -14.96 10.90
CA GLY A 94 16.14 -14.58 10.99
C GLY A 94 15.80 -13.97 12.35
N LEU A 95 14.68 -13.25 12.39
CA LEU A 95 14.13 -12.70 13.62
C LEU A 95 12.67 -13.13 13.75
N THR A 96 12.23 -13.43 14.97
CA THR A 96 10.82 -13.72 15.23
C THR A 96 10.02 -12.42 15.28
N PRO A 97 8.73 -12.44 14.91
CA PRO A 97 7.88 -11.25 14.96
C PRO A 97 7.84 -10.59 16.35
N ASN A 98 7.81 -11.40 17.42
CA ASN A 98 7.79 -10.88 18.79
C ASN A 98 9.05 -10.06 19.11
N LYS A 99 10.23 -10.53 18.68
CA LYS A 99 11.48 -9.80 18.86
C LYS A 99 11.51 -8.49 18.06
N CYS A 100 10.96 -8.48 16.85
CA CYS A 100 10.79 -7.23 16.10
C CYS A 100 9.88 -6.24 16.85
N CYS A 101 8.81 -6.72 17.48
CA CYS A 101 7.90 -5.87 18.26
C CYS A 101 8.55 -5.34 19.54
N GLU A 102 9.33 -6.15 20.26
CA GLU A 102 10.10 -5.71 21.43
C GLU A 102 11.05 -4.57 21.05
N LEU A 103 11.84 -4.74 19.98
CA LEU A 103 12.76 -3.70 19.49
C LEU A 103 12.03 -2.41 19.06
N ALA A 104 10.86 -2.55 18.44
CA ALA A 104 10.05 -1.39 18.07
C ALA A 104 9.46 -0.67 19.31
N PHE A 105 9.15 -1.41 20.37
CA PHE A 105 8.66 -0.84 21.63
C PHE A 105 9.77 -0.06 22.34
N GLU A 106 10.98 -0.64 22.44
CA GLU A 106 12.15 0.03 23.02
C GLU A 106 12.55 1.32 22.30
N LEU A 107 12.31 1.40 20.98
CA LEU A 107 12.55 2.62 20.18
C LEU A 107 11.43 3.67 20.31
N ALA A 108 10.29 3.30 20.88
CA ALA A 108 9.15 4.19 21.08
C ALA A 108 9.10 4.81 22.49
N GLU A 109 9.81 4.23 23.46
CA GLU A 109 10.06 4.80 24.80
C GLU A 109 11.11 5.92 24.75
#